data_AF-A0A8T2C3T6-F1
#
_entry.id   AF-A0A8T2C3T6-F1
#
_cell.length_a   1.000
_cell.length_b   1.000
_cell.length_c   1.000
_cell.angle_alpha   90.00
_cell.angle_beta   90.00
_cell.angle_gamma   90.00
#
_symmetry.space_group_name_H-M   'P 1'
#
loop_
_entity.id
_entity.type
_entity.pdbx_description
1 polymer ?
#
loop_
_entity_poly.entity_id
_entity_poly.type
_entity_poly.pdbx_seq_one_letter_code
_entity_poly.pdbx_strand_id
1 'polypeptide(L)'
;MKQKQDYQVTLINKRDFAGQYFAFMSDASTIVIGSLLGTSPVTVFIESSTGIREGGRTGLTAITVAVYFFLAMFFTPLLASIPAWAVGPLLILVGVMMMKSVTEINWEDMREAISAFVTMILMPLTYSVAYGLIGGIGSYVVLHLWDWGEEGLVKLGFLKRKVEEEEEEEEEVGGEFDI
;
A
#
# COMPACT_ATOMS: atom_id res chain seq x y z
N MET A 1 7.13 16.93 30.75
CA MET A 1 7.61 17.05 29.35
C MET A 1 8.08 15.73 28.72
N LYS A 2 8.55 14.71 29.45
CA LYS A 2 8.86 13.38 28.88
C LYS A 2 7.66 12.59 28.35
N GLN A 3 6.46 12.79 28.91
CA GLN A 3 5.26 12.02 28.55
C GLN A 3 4.71 12.37 27.14
N LYS A 4 4.76 13.64 26.72
CA LYS A 4 4.33 14.05 25.35
C LYS A 4 5.24 13.49 24.24
N GLN A 5 6.51 13.23 24.54
CA GLN A 5 7.46 12.63 23.58
C GLN A 5 7.15 11.15 23.33
N ASP A 6 6.85 10.38 24.38
CA ASP A 6 6.52 8.93 24.26
C ASP A 6 5.20 8.69 23.49
N TYR A 7 4.21 9.59 23.62
CA TYR A 7 2.97 9.49 22.84
C TYR A 7 3.22 9.79 21.35
N GLN A 8 4.08 10.75 21.00
CA GLN A 8 4.44 11.02 19.60
C GLN A 8 5.17 9.83 18.97
N VAL A 9 6.09 9.18 19.70
CA VAL A 9 6.82 8.00 19.20
C VAL A 9 5.89 6.78 19.07
N THR A 10 4.89 6.63 19.94
CA THR A 10 3.90 5.54 19.85
C THR A 10 2.89 5.74 18.73
N LEU A 11 2.50 7.00 18.42
CA LEU A 11 1.56 7.27 17.33
C LEU A 11 2.20 7.14 15.94
N ILE A 12 3.52 7.32 15.85
CA ILE A 12 4.31 7.00 14.64
C ILE A 12 4.49 5.47 14.50
N ASN A 13 4.48 4.72 15.60
CA ASN A 13 4.70 3.27 15.65
C ASN A 13 3.41 2.42 15.54
N LYS A 14 2.29 2.99 15.07
CA LYS A 14 1.09 2.18 14.80
C LYS A 14 1.21 1.29 13.55
N ARG A 15 2.29 1.44 12.77
CA ARG A 15 2.53 0.69 11.52
C ARG A 15 3.46 -0.52 11.67
N ASP A 16 4.18 -0.65 12.79
CA ASP A 16 5.07 -1.79 13.03
C ASP A 16 4.49 -2.73 14.08
N PHE A 17 4.06 -3.91 13.65
CA PHE A 17 3.66 -5.01 14.52
C PHE A 17 4.85 -5.95 14.75
N ALA A 18 4.92 -6.53 15.95
CA ALA A 18 6.00 -7.44 16.33
C ALA A 18 6.10 -8.61 15.32
N GLY A 19 7.28 -8.77 14.69
CA GLY A 19 7.53 -9.82 13.70
C GLY A 19 7.31 -9.42 12.24
N GLN A 20 7.00 -8.17 11.93
CA GLN A 20 6.81 -7.68 10.55
C GLN A 20 8.01 -7.98 9.62
N TYR A 21 9.25 -7.84 10.11
CA TYR A 21 10.46 -8.19 9.36
C TYR A 21 10.45 -9.65 8.90
N PHE A 22 10.09 -10.59 9.78
CA PHE A 22 10.01 -12.00 9.44
C PHE A 22 8.86 -12.28 8.46
N ALA A 23 7.75 -11.54 8.55
CA ALA A 23 6.63 -11.64 7.62
C ALA A 23 7.01 -11.17 6.20
N PHE A 24 7.66 -10.01 6.06
CA PHE A 24 8.12 -9.52 4.76
C PHE A 24 9.26 -10.37 4.19
N MET A 25 10.16 -10.88 5.03
CA MET A 25 11.21 -11.80 4.59
C MET A 25 10.62 -13.12 4.06
N SER A 26 9.56 -13.62 4.71
CA SER A 26 8.82 -14.81 4.25
C SER A 26 8.19 -14.58 2.88
N ASP A 27 7.50 -13.45 2.68
CA ASP A 27 6.87 -13.10 1.40
C ASP A 27 7.90 -12.94 0.28
N ALA A 28 8.97 -12.18 0.52
CA ALA A 28 10.06 -11.99 -0.43
C ALA A 28 10.75 -13.31 -0.81
N SER A 29 11.03 -14.18 0.17
CA SER A 29 11.63 -15.50 -0.10
C SER A 29 10.71 -16.38 -0.96
N THR A 30 9.39 -16.30 -0.74
CA THR A 30 8.38 -17.02 -1.53
C THR A 30 8.34 -16.51 -2.96
N ILE A 31 8.38 -15.19 -3.18
CA ILE A 31 8.44 -14.59 -4.52
C ILE A 31 9.68 -15.05 -5.28
N VAL A 32 10.86 -15.03 -4.63
CA VAL A 32 12.12 -15.44 -5.26
C VAL A 32 12.07 -16.92 -5.65
N ILE A 33 11.65 -17.80 -4.73
CA ILE A 33 11.55 -19.24 -5.00
C ILE A 33 10.52 -19.52 -6.11
N GLY A 34 9.33 -18.90 -6.05
CA GLY A 34 8.29 -19.07 -7.08
C GLY A 34 8.75 -18.61 -8.47
N SER A 35 9.38 -17.44 -8.53
CA SER A 35 9.91 -16.90 -9.80
C SER A 35 11.03 -17.77 -10.37
N LEU A 36 11.89 -18.35 -9.53
CA LEU A 36 12.94 -19.29 -9.96
C LEU A 36 12.38 -20.60 -10.50
N LEU A 37 11.24 -21.05 -9.99
CA LEU A 37 10.51 -22.22 -10.49
C LEU A 37 9.70 -21.93 -11.77
N GLY A 38 9.75 -20.69 -12.28
CA GLY A 38 9.09 -20.28 -13.52
C GLY A 38 7.62 -19.91 -13.34
N THR A 39 7.13 -19.73 -12.11
CA THR A 39 5.77 -19.24 -11.86
C THR A 39 5.75 -17.72 -11.76
N SER A 40 4.58 -17.11 -11.93
CA SER A 40 4.39 -15.70 -11.61
C SER A 40 4.72 -15.40 -10.14
N PRO A 41 5.08 -14.15 -9.79
CA PRO A 41 5.28 -13.73 -8.41
C PRO A 41 4.07 -14.07 -7.54
N VAL A 42 4.30 -14.76 -6.43
CA VAL A 42 3.26 -15.18 -5.49
C VAL A 42 3.25 -14.22 -4.31
N THR A 43 2.10 -13.67 -3.94
CA THR A 43 1.95 -12.70 -2.84
C THR A 43 0.86 -13.17 -1.88
N VAL A 44 0.92 -12.72 -0.62
CA VAL A 44 -0.17 -12.92 0.35
C VAL A 44 -1.42 -12.15 -0.08
N PHE A 45 -2.55 -12.84 -0.18
CA PHE A 45 -3.85 -12.27 -0.55
C PHE A 45 -4.70 -11.95 0.69
N ILE A 46 -5.41 -10.82 0.67
CA ILE A 46 -6.22 -10.37 1.81
C ILE A 46 -7.40 -11.29 2.08
N GLU A 47 -7.88 -12.00 1.07
CA GLU A 47 -8.94 -12.99 1.16
C GLU A 47 -8.54 -14.15 2.06
N SER A 48 -7.25 -14.51 2.09
CA SER A 48 -6.72 -15.55 2.99
C SER A 48 -6.79 -15.15 4.47
N SER A 49 -7.02 -13.87 4.80
CA SER A 49 -7.23 -13.43 6.17
C SER A 49 -8.47 -14.08 6.82
N THR A 50 -9.47 -14.46 6.01
CA THR A 50 -10.67 -15.16 6.48
C THR A 50 -10.32 -16.49 7.15
N GLY A 51 -9.36 -17.24 6.61
CA GLY A 51 -8.89 -18.48 7.21
C GLY A 51 -8.18 -18.28 8.56
N ILE A 52 -7.54 -17.12 8.77
CA ILE A 52 -6.97 -16.75 10.08
C ILE A 52 -8.10 -16.42 11.06
N ARG A 53 -9.14 -15.72 10.61
CA ARG A 53 -10.33 -15.39 11.42
C ARG A 53 -11.09 -16.63 11.87
N GLU A 54 -11.13 -17.67 11.04
CA GLU A 54 -11.76 -18.96 11.34
C GLU A 54 -10.89 -19.88 12.24
N GLY A 55 -9.67 -19.46 12.60
CA GLY A 55 -8.82 -20.16 13.57
C GLY A 55 -7.50 -20.70 13.03
N GLY A 56 -7.15 -20.42 11.78
CA GLY A 56 -5.85 -20.77 11.18
C GLY A 56 -4.70 -19.97 11.80
N ARG A 57 -4.09 -20.48 12.88
CA ARG A 57 -2.99 -19.81 13.60
C ARG A 57 -1.63 -20.51 13.51
N THR A 58 -1.59 -21.78 13.12
CA THR A 58 -0.39 -22.64 13.17
C THR A 58 0.29 -22.85 11.82
N GLY A 59 -0.22 -22.24 10.74
CA GLY A 59 0.25 -22.48 9.37
C GLY A 59 -0.18 -23.83 8.78
N LEU A 60 -0.76 -24.73 9.59
CA LEU A 60 -1.23 -26.05 9.12
C LEU A 60 -2.31 -25.92 8.04
N THR A 61 -3.12 -24.86 8.09
CA THR A 61 -4.10 -24.52 7.06
C THR A 61 -3.43 -24.26 5.71
N ALA A 62 -2.32 -23.51 5.68
CA ALA A 62 -1.57 -23.23 4.46
C ALA A 62 -0.95 -24.51 3.87
N ILE A 63 -0.39 -25.38 4.70
CA ILE A 63 0.17 -26.69 4.26
C ILE A 63 -0.94 -27.57 3.68
N THR A 64 -2.09 -27.62 4.35
CA THR A 64 -3.25 -28.41 3.91
C THR A 64 -3.75 -27.90 2.56
N VAL A 65 -3.90 -26.59 2.39
CA VAL A 65 -4.27 -25.97 1.10
C VAL A 65 -3.24 -26.28 0.01
N ALA A 66 -1.94 -26.23 0.32
CA ALA A 66 -0.88 -26.58 -0.63
C ALA A 66 -0.96 -28.04 -1.09
N VAL A 67 -1.22 -28.98 -0.17
CA VAL A 67 -1.43 -30.40 -0.50
C VAL A 67 -2.67 -30.59 -1.38
N TYR A 68 -3.78 -29.92 -1.08
CA TYR A 68 -4.98 -29.97 -1.92
C TYR A 68 -4.73 -29.36 -3.31
N PHE A 69 -3.98 -28.26 -3.41
CA PHE A 69 -3.59 -27.68 -4.70
C PHE A 69 -2.67 -28.59 -5.51
N PHE A 70 -1.74 -29.28 -4.84
CA PHE A 70 -0.89 -30.29 -5.48
C PHE A 70 -1.73 -31.47 -6.01
N LEU A 71 -2.70 -31.95 -5.23
CA LEU A 71 -3.65 -32.96 -5.69
C LEU A 71 -4.53 -32.45 -6.84
N ALA A 72 -4.96 -31.19 -6.81
CA ALA A 72 -5.75 -30.56 -7.87
C ALA A 72 -5.02 -30.52 -9.22
N MET A 73 -3.68 -30.54 -9.24
CA MET A 73 -2.89 -30.59 -10.47
C MET A 73 -3.15 -31.87 -11.29
N PHE A 74 -3.49 -33.00 -10.65
CA PHE A 74 -3.90 -34.21 -11.35
C PHE A 74 -5.30 -34.10 -11.97
N PHE A 75 -6.14 -33.21 -11.43
CA PHE A 75 -7.48 -32.90 -11.93
C PHE A 75 -7.48 -31.72 -12.92
N THR A 76 -6.33 -31.12 -13.24
CA THR A 76 -6.20 -30.08 -14.27
C THR A 76 -6.88 -30.42 -15.61
N PRO A 77 -6.78 -31.63 -16.19
CA PRO A 77 -7.50 -31.95 -17.43
C PRO A 77 -9.03 -31.91 -17.27
N LEU A 78 -9.57 -32.17 -16.08
CA LEU A 78 -10.99 -32.01 -15.79
C LEU A 78 -11.36 -30.52 -15.68
N LEU A 79 -10.53 -29.71 -15.02
CA LEU A 79 -10.73 -28.27 -14.90
C LEU A 79 -10.63 -27.54 -16.24
N ALA A 80 -9.80 -28.04 -17.17
CA ALA A 80 -9.68 -27.51 -18.53
C ALA A 80 -10.95 -27.68 -19.37
N SER A 81 -11.89 -28.54 -18.96
CA SER A 81 -13.19 -28.70 -19.62
C SER A 81 -14.19 -27.58 -19.26
N ILE A 82 -13.88 -26.76 -18.25
CA ILE A 82 -14.74 -25.65 -17.83
C ILE A 82 -14.62 -24.53 -18.87
N PRO A 83 -15.74 -24.05 -19.42
CA PRO A 83 -15.69 -23.02 -20.46
C PRO A 83 -15.18 -21.68 -19.90
N ALA A 84 -14.40 -20.97 -20.71
CA ALA A 84 -13.71 -19.75 -20.30
C ALA A 84 -14.65 -18.62 -19.81
N TRP A 85 -15.89 -18.57 -20.28
CA TRP A 85 -16.87 -17.56 -19.86
C TRP A 85 -17.30 -17.71 -18.39
N ALA A 86 -17.12 -18.89 -17.78
CA ALA A 86 -17.46 -19.13 -16.38
C ALA A 86 -16.55 -18.36 -15.40
N VAL A 87 -15.34 -18.01 -15.81
CA VAL A 87 -14.34 -17.32 -14.96
C VAL A 87 -14.60 -15.80 -14.89
N GLY A 88 -15.29 -15.24 -15.88
CA GLY A 88 -15.54 -13.80 -15.99
C GLY A 88 -16.24 -13.18 -14.77
N PRO A 89 -17.40 -13.70 -14.32
CA PRO A 89 -18.10 -13.18 -13.14
C PRO A 89 -17.25 -13.22 -11.87
N LEU A 90 -16.38 -14.24 -11.74
CA LEU A 90 -15.48 -14.38 -10.59
C LEU A 90 -14.45 -13.25 -10.55
N LEU A 91 -13.86 -12.91 -11.70
CA LEU A 91 -12.88 -11.82 -11.82
C LEU A 91 -13.51 -10.44 -11.52
N ILE A 92 -14.76 -10.22 -11.94
CA ILE A 92 -15.50 -9.00 -11.61
C ILE A 92 -15.69 -8.87 -10.09
N LEU A 93 -16.10 -9.95 -9.43
CA LEU A 93 -16.31 -9.95 -7.97
C LEU A 93 -15.01 -9.66 -7.22
N VAL A 94 -13.91 -10.32 -7.59
CA VAL A 94 -12.58 -10.08 -6.98
C VAL A 94 -12.14 -8.64 -7.22
N GLY A 95 -12.34 -8.09 -8.42
CA GLY A 95 -12.05 -6.69 -8.72
C GLY A 95 -12.81 -5.73 -7.81
N VAL A 96 -14.11 -5.95 -7.62
CA VAL A 96 -14.94 -5.14 -6.69
C VAL A 96 -14.45 -5.25 -5.25
N MET A 97 -14.04 -6.44 -4.81
CA MET A 97 -13.49 -6.64 -3.46
C MET A 97 -12.18 -5.88 -3.27
N MET A 98 -11.30 -5.87 -4.28
CA MET A 98 -10.03 -5.13 -4.23
C MET A 98 -10.21 -3.60 -4.32
N MET A 99 -11.26 -3.12 -4.99
CA MET A 99 -11.60 -1.68 -5.02
C MET A 99 -11.89 -1.12 -3.63
N LYS A 100 -12.27 -1.96 -2.65
CA LYS A 100 -12.46 -1.51 -1.26
C LYS A 100 -11.19 -0.87 -0.69
N SER A 101 -10.00 -1.37 -1.03
CA SER A 101 -8.74 -0.81 -0.54
C SER A 101 -8.49 0.63 -1.01
N VAL A 102 -9.10 1.06 -2.12
CA VAL A 102 -9.04 2.44 -2.61
C VAL A 102 -9.74 3.42 -1.65
N THR A 103 -10.72 2.95 -0.87
CA THR A 103 -11.42 3.78 0.11
C THR A 103 -10.60 4.09 1.35
N GLU A 104 -9.51 3.34 1.60
CA GLU A 104 -8.60 3.55 2.73
C GLU A 104 -7.53 4.61 2.44
N ILE A 105 -7.47 5.12 1.21
CA ILE A 105 -6.55 6.20 0.80
C ILE A 105 -7.02 7.52 1.39
N ASN A 106 -6.09 8.35 1.88
CA ASN A 106 -6.40 9.68 2.37
C ASN A 106 -6.64 10.64 1.18
N TRP A 107 -7.90 10.89 0.86
CA TRP A 107 -8.30 11.77 -0.24
C TRP A 107 -8.23 13.26 0.09
N GLU A 108 -8.06 13.62 1.37
CA GLU A 108 -7.91 15.01 1.80
C GLU A 108 -6.52 15.55 1.49
N ASP A 109 -5.50 14.69 1.51
CA ASP A 109 -4.16 15.05 1.08
C ASP A 109 -4.06 14.94 -0.44
N MET A 110 -4.00 16.11 -1.10
CA MET A 110 -3.90 16.21 -2.56
C MET A 110 -2.66 15.49 -3.11
N ARG A 111 -1.56 15.41 -2.35
CA ARG A 111 -0.32 14.76 -2.82
C ARG A 111 -0.47 13.24 -2.88
N GLU A 112 -1.16 12.65 -1.90
CA GLU A 112 -1.50 11.23 -1.90
C GLU A 112 -2.61 10.91 -2.91
N ALA A 113 -3.65 11.76 -2.96
CA ALA A 113 -4.79 11.60 -3.86
C ALA A 113 -4.39 11.64 -5.35
N ILE A 114 -3.54 12.60 -5.75
CA ILE A 114 -3.06 12.69 -7.14
C ILE A 114 -2.27 11.44 -7.53
N SER A 115 -1.34 10.99 -6.67
CA SER A 115 -0.56 9.78 -6.93
C SER A 115 -1.43 8.53 -7.08
N ALA A 116 -2.40 8.34 -6.16
CA ALA A 116 -3.34 7.23 -6.21
C ALA A 116 -4.20 7.27 -7.49
N PHE A 117 -4.70 8.44 -7.86
CA PHE A 117 -5.50 8.62 -9.08
C PHE A 117 -4.69 8.32 -10.36
N VAL A 118 -3.47 8.85 -10.45
CA VAL A 118 -2.56 8.59 -11.57
C VAL A 118 -2.26 7.10 -11.69
N THR A 119 -2.02 6.41 -10.57
CA THR A 119 -1.80 4.96 -10.55
C THR A 119 -3.01 4.20 -11.12
N MET A 120 -4.22 4.52 -10.64
CA MET A 120 -5.44 3.82 -11.04
C MET A 120 -5.79 4.00 -12.51
N ILE A 121 -5.52 5.17 -13.09
CA ILE A 121 -5.84 5.44 -14.50
C ILE A 121 -4.76 4.91 -15.45
N LEU A 122 -3.48 4.96 -15.05
CA LEU A 122 -2.37 4.51 -15.90
C LEU A 122 -2.30 2.99 -16.04
N MET A 123 -2.67 2.22 -15.02
CA MET A 123 -2.67 0.75 -15.10
C MET A 123 -3.51 0.21 -16.27
N PRO A 124 -4.81 0.55 -16.41
CA PRO A 124 -5.62 0.10 -17.55
C PRO A 124 -5.21 0.77 -18.86
N LEU A 125 -4.80 2.04 -18.85
CA LEU A 125 -4.43 2.77 -20.06
C LEU A 125 -3.17 2.21 -20.73
N THR A 126 -2.19 1.79 -19.93
CA THR A 126 -0.93 1.22 -20.41
C THR A 126 -0.98 -0.30 -20.59
N TYR A 127 -2.10 -0.94 -20.24
CA TYR A 127 -2.24 -2.40 -20.18
C TYR A 127 -1.11 -3.09 -19.38
N SER A 128 -0.51 -2.38 -18.42
CA SER A 128 0.64 -2.84 -17.64
C SER A 128 0.57 -2.31 -16.21
N VAL A 129 0.51 -3.25 -15.26
CA VAL A 129 0.55 -2.93 -13.82
C VAL A 129 1.87 -2.24 -13.46
N ALA A 130 2.98 -2.64 -14.09
CA ALA A 130 4.30 -2.07 -13.80
C ALA A 130 4.40 -0.60 -14.22
N TYR A 131 3.96 -0.24 -15.42
CA TYR A 131 3.99 1.16 -15.87
C TYR A 131 3.03 2.05 -15.08
N GLY A 132 1.85 1.54 -14.72
CA GLY A 132 0.93 2.24 -13.82
C GLY A 132 1.53 2.51 -12.44
N LEU A 133 2.18 1.51 -11.84
CA LEU A 133 2.84 1.65 -10.54
C LEU A 133 4.01 2.65 -10.59
N ILE A 134 4.84 2.60 -11.63
CA ILE A 134 5.94 3.55 -11.83
C ILE A 134 5.41 4.97 -11.99
N GLY A 135 4.35 5.17 -12.78
CA GLY A 135 3.72 6.49 -12.95
C GLY A 135 3.14 7.04 -11.66
N GLY A 136 2.51 6.18 -10.86
CA GLY A 136 2.01 6.50 -9.53
C GLY A 136 3.09 6.94 -8.55
N ILE A 137 4.05 6.06 -8.29
CA ILE A 137 5.19 6.33 -7.40
C ILE A 137 5.99 7.55 -7.91
N GLY A 138 6.18 7.67 -9.22
CA GLY A 138 6.82 8.83 -9.83
C GLY A 138 6.07 10.12 -9.54
N SER A 139 4.75 10.13 -9.67
CA SER A 139 3.91 11.30 -9.32
C SER A 139 4.05 11.66 -7.85
N TYR A 140 4.07 10.67 -6.94
CA TYR A 140 4.27 10.92 -5.51
C TYR A 140 5.63 11.57 -5.23
N VAL A 141 6.69 11.03 -5.83
CA VAL A 141 8.06 11.56 -5.68
C VAL A 141 8.16 12.98 -6.22
N VAL A 142 7.60 13.26 -7.40
CA VAL A 142 7.65 14.61 -8.01
C VAL A 142 6.94 15.65 -7.14
N LEU A 143 5.79 15.30 -6.56
CA LEU A 143 5.06 16.22 -5.67
C LEU A 143 5.86 16.52 -4.40
N HIS A 144 6.47 15.51 -3.77
CA HIS A 144 7.26 15.68 -2.55
C HIS A 144 8.69 16.18 -2.81
N LEU A 145 9.13 16.24 -4.07
CA LEU A 145 10.50 16.60 -4.43
C LEU A 145 10.86 18.02 -4.00
N TRP A 146 9.89 18.94 -4.07
CA TRP A 146 10.08 20.33 -3.64
C TRP A 146 10.26 20.42 -2.12
N ASP A 147 9.38 19.77 -1.35
CA ASP A 147 9.44 19.77 0.11
C ASP A 147 10.74 19.14 0.62
N TRP A 148 11.16 18.00 0.03
CA TRP A 148 12.43 17.36 0.37
C TRP A 148 13.65 18.21 -0.03
N GLY A 149 13.53 18.97 -1.12
CA GLY A 149 14.56 19.91 -1.56
C GLY A 149 14.75 21.05 -0.54
N GLU A 150 13.65 21.65 -0.09
CA GLU A 150 13.69 22.70 0.95
C GLU A 150 14.20 22.16 2.29
N GLU A 151 13.70 21.00 2.75
CA GLU A 151 14.20 20.36 3.98
C GLU A 151 15.68 19.99 3.89
N GLY A 152 16.14 19.51 2.73
CA GLY A 152 17.53 19.20 2.45
C GLY A 152 18.43 20.43 2.47
N LEU A 153 17.98 21.53 1.87
CA LEU A 153 18.70 22.81 1.85
C LEU A 153 18.75 23.49 3.22
N VAL A 154 17.69 23.35 4.02
CA VAL A 154 17.65 23.79 5.43
C VAL A 154 18.61 22.95 6.28
N LYS A 155 18.64 21.61 6.11
CA LYS A 155 19.61 20.72 6.81
C LYS A 155 21.06 20.99 6.41
N LEU A 156 21.30 21.39 5.16
CA LEU A 156 22.62 21.78 4.66
C LEU A 156 23.03 23.21 5.08
N GLY A 157 22.21 23.91 5.85
CA GLY A 157 22.57 25.17 6.52
C GLY A 157 22.47 26.43 5.63
N PHE A 158 21.86 26.34 4.45
CA PHE A 158 21.75 27.47 3.52
C PHE A 158 20.49 28.32 3.70
N LEU A 159 19.48 27.85 4.44
CA LEU A 159 18.24 28.58 4.69
C LEU A 159 17.99 28.74 6.18
N LYS A 160 17.96 29.99 6.65
CA LYS A 160 17.40 30.35 7.96
C LYS A 160 15.89 30.19 7.85
N ARG A 161 15.34 29.31 8.68
CA ARG A 161 13.90 29.06 8.82
C ARG A 161 13.16 30.39 9.02
N LYS A 162 12.44 30.87 8.00
CA LYS A 162 11.33 31.82 8.17
C LYS A 162 10.16 31.02 8.76
N VAL A 163 10.15 30.88 10.08
CA VAL A 163 8.97 30.42 10.85
C VAL A 163 8.46 31.56 11.74
N GLU A 164 8.88 32.80 11.48
CA GLU A 164 8.47 33.98 12.26
C GLU A 164 7.54 34.95 11.51
N GLU A 165 7.18 34.73 10.24
CA GLU A 165 6.33 35.70 9.52
C GLU A 165 4.84 35.30 9.40
N GLU A 166 4.46 34.04 9.63
CA GLU A 166 3.02 33.68 9.62
C GLU A 166 2.32 33.89 10.98
N GLU A 167 3.06 33.98 12.09
CA GLU A 167 2.45 34.30 13.41
C GLU A 167 2.23 35.82 13.62
N GLU A 168 2.94 36.71 12.91
CA GLU A 168 2.72 38.17 13.02
C GLU A 168 1.53 38.68 12.16
N GLU A 169 1.21 38.03 11.02
CA GLU A 169 0.05 38.45 10.21
C GLU A 169 -1.31 38.06 10.83
N GLU A 170 -1.40 37.00 11.64
CA GLU A 170 -2.64 36.67 12.35
C GLU A 170 -2.90 37.59 13.57
N GLU A 171 -1.86 38.14 14.21
CA GLU A 171 -2.05 39.12 15.30
C GLU A 171 -2.43 40.52 14.79
N GLU A 172 -1.95 40.98 13.62
CA GLU A 172 -2.38 42.27 13.06
C GLU A 172 -3.81 42.25 12.50
N VAL A 173 -4.27 41.14 11.91
CA VAL A 173 -5.62 41.07 11.32
C VAL A 173 -6.72 40.87 12.38
N GLY A 174 -6.39 40.29 13.53
CA GLY A 174 -7.34 40.11 14.65
C GLY A 174 -7.66 41.39 15.43
N GLY A 175 -6.88 42.47 15.25
CA GLY A 175 -7.03 43.72 16.00
C GLY A 175 -7.89 44.80 15.32
N GLU A 176 -8.30 44.62 14.06
CA GLU A 176 -8.91 45.70 13.26
C GLU A 176 -10.40 45.48 12.90
N PHE A 177 -11.09 44.57 13.59
CA PHE A 177 -12.55 44.45 13.52
C PHE A 177 -13.18 44.38 14.92
N ASP A 178 -13.06 45.49 15.65
CA ASP A 178 -13.92 45.81 16.79
C ASP A 178 -14.54 47.21 16.56
N ILE A 179 -15.67 47.22 15.83
CA ILE A 179 -16.75 48.23 15.87
C ILE A 179 -18.08 47.58 15.47
#